data_AF-A0A2V7KUY2-F1
#
_entry.id   AF-A0A2V7KUY2-F1
#
_cell.length_a   1.000
_cell.length_b   1.000
_cell.length_c   1.000
_cell.angle_alpha   90.00
_cell.angle_beta   90.00
_cell.angle_gamma   90.00
#
_symmetry.space_group_name_H-M   'P 1'
#
loop_
_entity.id
_entity.type
_entity.pdbx_description
1 polymer ?
#
loop_
_entity_poly.entity_id
_entity_poly.type
_entity_poly.pdbx_seq_one_letter_code
_entity_poly.pdbx_strand_id
1 'polypeptide(L)'
;MQLSRPMRSAFPVLLLAVLGTGCKLFRAQDTAPARTPPDSGRSARRQPAVVHDTALESRAARLDLKVLEQDAQVTELQTRLDDARREVVRTMAKLQSLATRAEAASGMAEAEIALQALRSANGNKSSASPEYAQGTALLQLATTEFDQQNYAGALYLATEAKGAAAAGQGRAAGDDRTATRKGEVPFALPLTLQTTGRANVREGPGPNFKILFTLETGVPIVAYSYVDQWVRIKDGSDRPGWIHQTLIDRRQ
;
A
#
# COMPACT_ATOMS: atom_id res chain seq x y z
N MET A 1 42.17 -21.41 -9.70
CA MET A 1 43.00 -20.29 -9.20
C MET A 1 42.11 -19.33 -8.40
N GLN A 2 42.62 -18.85 -7.26
CA GLN A 2 42.22 -17.69 -6.44
C GLN A 2 40.74 -17.38 -6.11
N LEU A 3 40.48 -17.29 -4.80
CA LEU A 3 39.32 -16.67 -4.16
C LEU A 3 39.59 -15.18 -3.81
N SER A 4 38.54 -14.38 -3.67
CA SER A 4 38.37 -13.32 -2.63
C SER A 4 36.94 -12.74 -2.71
N ARG A 5 36.07 -12.93 -1.71
CA ARG A 5 35.95 -12.28 -0.36
C ARG A 5 35.23 -10.92 -0.37
N PRO A 6 34.06 -10.78 0.28
CA PRO A 6 33.43 -9.48 0.57
C PRO A 6 33.94 -8.86 1.88
N MET A 7 33.96 -7.54 1.96
CA MET A 7 34.54 -6.79 3.08
C MET A 7 33.46 -6.34 4.08
N ARG A 8 33.53 -6.82 5.32
CA ARG A 8 32.78 -6.27 6.48
C ARG A 8 33.66 -5.23 7.17
N SER A 9 33.10 -4.08 7.54
CA SER A 9 33.80 -3.07 8.36
C SER A 9 33.33 -3.14 9.81
N ALA A 10 34.25 -2.94 10.76
CA ALA A 10 34.05 -3.21 12.19
C ALA A 10 34.21 -1.94 13.05
N PHE A 11 33.49 -1.91 14.17
CA PHE A 11 33.67 -0.93 15.25
C PHE A 11 35.01 -1.14 15.98
N PRO A 12 35.72 -0.06 16.37
CA PRO A 12 36.78 -0.13 17.37
C PRO A 12 36.23 0.17 18.77
N VAL A 13 36.45 -0.76 19.69
CA VAL A 13 36.44 -0.50 21.15
C VAL A 13 37.84 -0.08 21.55
N LEU A 14 37.98 1.00 22.34
CA LEU A 14 39.27 1.38 22.92
C LEU A 14 39.20 1.27 24.44
N LEU A 15 40.12 0.49 25.02
CA LEU A 15 40.24 0.22 26.44
C LEU A 15 41.69 0.47 26.84
N LEU A 16 41.93 1.33 27.83
CA LEU A 16 43.28 1.57 28.35
C LEU A 16 43.21 2.01 29.81
N ALA A 17 44.01 1.34 30.64
CA ALA A 17 44.09 1.54 32.08
C ALA A 17 45.55 1.79 32.48
N VAL A 18 45.79 2.68 33.44
CA VAL A 18 47.06 2.78 34.19
C VAL A 18 46.75 3.19 35.64
N LEU A 19 47.41 2.52 36.58
CA LEU A 19 47.38 2.79 38.03
C LEU A 19 48.49 3.77 38.44
N GLY A 20 48.28 4.54 39.51
CA GLY A 20 49.32 5.37 40.11
C GLY A 20 49.01 5.76 41.56
N THR A 21 49.64 5.07 42.52
CA THR A 21 49.51 5.33 43.96
C THR A 21 50.53 6.35 44.44
N GLY A 22 50.15 7.26 45.35
CA GLY A 22 51.09 8.19 45.96
C GLY A 22 50.53 8.93 47.19
N CYS A 23 50.93 8.51 48.39
CA CYS A 23 50.61 9.21 49.64
C CYS A 23 51.72 10.20 50.02
N LYS A 24 51.39 11.46 50.34
CA LYS A 24 52.12 12.27 51.35
C LYS A 24 51.22 13.27 52.10
N LEU A 25 51.14 13.02 53.41
CA LEU A 25 51.22 13.95 54.54
C LEU A 25 50.42 15.27 54.55
N PHE A 26 49.51 15.31 55.53
CA PHE A 26 48.87 16.46 56.14
C PHE A 26 49.80 17.65 56.45
N ARG A 27 49.30 18.87 56.22
CA ARG A 27 49.56 20.03 57.08
C ARG A 27 48.32 20.94 57.08
N ALA A 28 47.72 21.13 58.25
CA ALA A 28 46.55 21.99 58.43
C ALA A 28 46.97 23.40 58.83
N GLN A 29 46.29 24.42 58.31
CA GLN A 29 46.14 25.74 58.94
C GLN A 29 44.73 26.28 58.65
N ASP A 30 44.09 26.80 59.70
CA ASP A 30 42.70 27.27 59.69
C ASP A 30 42.52 28.61 58.96
N THR A 31 41.46 28.70 58.14
CA THR A 31 40.80 29.98 57.81
C THR A 31 39.30 29.78 57.59
N ALA A 32 38.48 30.31 58.51
CA ALA A 32 37.09 30.79 58.39
C ALA A 32 35.99 29.94 57.67
N PRO A 33 34.72 29.98 58.16
CA PRO A 33 33.67 29.09 57.68
C PRO A 33 33.19 29.36 56.25
N ALA A 34 32.80 28.27 55.57
CA ALA A 34 32.45 28.24 54.16
C ALA A 34 31.18 29.02 53.79
N ARG A 35 31.21 29.69 52.64
CA ARG A 35 30.04 29.82 51.75
C ARG A 35 30.18 28.77 50.66
N THR A 36 29.35 27.74 50.68
CA THR A 36 29.21 26.80 49.57
C THR A 36 28.73 27.54 48.32
N PRO A 37 29.45 27.47 47.19
CA PRO A 37 28.82 27.68 45.89
C PRO A 37 27.71 26.64 45.73
N PRO A 38 26.59 26.95 45.06
CA PRO A 38 25.60 25.93 44.73
C PRO A 38 26.30 24.83 43.92
N ASP A 39 26.08 23.59 44.33
CA ASP A 39 26.55 22.40 43.63
C ASP A 39 26.18 22.54 42.15
N SER A 40 27.20 22.62 41.28
CA SER A 40 27.00 22.74 39.83
C SER A 40 26.59 21.36 39.33
N GLY A 41 25.34 21.03 39.65
CA GLY A 41 24.79 19.69 39.56
C GLY A 41 25.08 19.09 38.21
N ARG A 42 25.77 17.95 38.25
CA ARG A 42 26.08 17.08 37.12
C ARG A 42 24.88 17.05 36.17
N SER A 43 24.98 17.80 35.06
CA SER A 43 23.84 18.02 34.16
C SER A 43 23.53 16.71 33.44
N ALA A 44 22.70 15.90 34.09
CA ALA A 44 22.29 14.60 33.62
C ALA A 44 21.50 14.84 32.34
N ARG A 45 22.15 14.55 31.21
CA ARG A 45 21.59 14.63 29.86
C ARG A 45 20.32 13.76 29.83
N ARG A 46 19.17 14.39 30.12
CA ARG A 46 17.86 13.75 30.08
C ARG A 46 17.70 13.13 28.70
N GLN A 47 17.77 11.81 28.64
CA GLN A 47 17.35 11.09 27.45
C GLN A 47 15.86 11.39 27.28
N PRO A 48 15.39 11.71 26.06
CA PRO A 48 13.97 11.92 25.84
C PRO A 48 13.25 10.61 26.16
N ALA A 49 12.38 10.64 27.16
CA ALA A 49 11.53 9.51 27.48
C ALA A 49 10.58 9.27 26.30
N VAL A 50 10.70 8.11 25.67
CA VAL A 50 9.74 7.68 24.64
C VAL A 50 8.41 7.43 25.34
N VAL A 51 7.42 8.27 25.04
CA VAL A 51 6.07 8.12 25.59
C VAL A 51 5.38 7.02 24.80
N HIS A 52 5.31 5.83 25.40
CA HIS A 52 4.47 4.73 24.92
C HIS A 52 3.01 5.06 25.21
N ASP A 53 2.26 5.44 24.16
CA ASP A 53 0.81 5.53 24.25
C ASP A 53 0.20 4.14 24.07
N THR A 54 0.06 3.44 25.20
CA THR A 54 -0.48 2.08 25.26
C THR A 54 -1.91 1.98 24.73
N ALA A 55 -2.67 3.09 24.67
CA ALA A 55 -4.01 3.12 24.09
C ALA A 55 -3.96 3.18 22.56
N LEU A 56 -3.02 3.93 21.97
CA LEU A 56 -2.76 3.90 20.52
C LEU A 56 -2.21 2.54 20.07
N GLU A 57 -1.24 1.98 20.79
CA GLU A 57 -0.71 0.63 20.54
C GLU A 57 -1.84 -0.43 20.60
N SER A 58 -2.70 -0.37 21.63
CA SER A 58 -3.88 -1.24 21.76
C SER A 58 -4.91 -1.05 20.65
N ARG A 59 -5.04 0.15 20.09
CA ARG A 59 -5.96 0.43 18.97
C ARG A 59 -5.39 -0.10 17.66
N ALA A 60 -4.10 0.08 17.42
CA ALA A 60 -3.41 -0.47 16.25
C ALA A 60 -3.57 -2.00 16.20
N ALA A 61 -3.23 -2.71 17.28
CA ALA A 61 -3.34 -4.16 17.35
C ALA A 61 -4.76 -4.70 17.07
N ARG A 62 -5.82 -3.96 17.47
CA ARG A 62 -7.21 -4.32 17.13
C ARG A 62 -7.55 -4.09 15.66
N LEU A 63 -7.00 -3.05 15.04
CA LEU A 63 -7.16 -2.78 13.62
C LEU A 63 -6.43 -3.83 12.78
N ASP A 64 -5.22 -4.22 13.19
CA ASP A 64 -4.45 -5.30 12.55
C ASP A 64 -5.21 -6.63 12.57
N LEU A 65 -5.80 -7.01 13.71
CA LEU A 65 -6.69 -8.17 13.81
C LEU A 65 -7.91 -8.06 12.88
N LYS A 66 -8.49 -6.86 12.73
CA LYS A 66 -9.62 -6.66 11.81
C LYS A 66 -9.19 -6.77 10.35
N VAL A 67 -8.00 -6.30 9.98
CA VAL A 67 -7.44 -6.50 8.63
C VAL A 67 -7.28 -7.99 8.34
N LEU A 68 -6.65 -8.76 9.23
CA LEU A 68 -6.50 -10.22 9.08
C LEU A 68 -7.84 -10.95 8.94
N GLU A 69 -8.88 -10.53 9.69
CA GLU A 69 -10.23 -11.07 9.55
C GLU A 69 -10.85 -10.78 8.17
N GLN A 70 -10.65 -9.57 7.64
CA GLN A 70 -11.13 -9.20 6.30
C GLN A 70 -10.34 -9.94 5.20
N ASP A 71 -9.02 -10.10 5.34
CA ASP A 71 -8.20 -10.84 4.38
C ASP A 71 -8.61 -12.32 4.28
N ALA A 72 -8.96 -12.94 5.42
CA ALA A 72 -9.51 -14.29 5.45
C ALA A 72 -10.89 -14.36 4.76
N GLN A 73 -11.76 -13.37 4.97
CA GLN A 73 -13.06 -13.28 4.30
C GLN A 73 -12.93 -13.07 2.78
N VAL A 74 -11.99 -12.23 2.33
CA VAL A 74 -11.69 -12.03 0.91
C VAL A 74 -11.18 -13.31 0.27
N THR A 75 -10.30 -14.04 0.96
CA THR A 75 -9.76 -15.33 0.48
C THR A 75 -10.87 -16.37 0.30
N GLU A 76 -11.75 -16.52 1.30
CA GLU A 76 -12.91 -17.42 1.24
C GLU A 76 -13.87 -17.05 0.08
N LEU A 77 -14.15 -15.76 -0.11
CA LEU A 77 -15.01 -15.29 -1.21
C LEU A 77 -14.37 -15.53 -2.59
N GLN A 78 -13.05 -15.38 -2.72
CA GLN A 78 -12.31 -15.71 -3.95
C GLN A 78 -12.38 -17.22 -4.24
N THR A 79 -12.16 -18.09 -3.25
CA THR A 79 -12.29 -19.54 -3.41
C THR A 79 -13.70 -19.93 -3.88
N ARG A 80 -14.75 -19.38 -3.26
CA ARG A 80 -16.14 -19.63 -3.68
C ARG A 80 -16.44 -19.17 -5.10
N LEU A 81 -15.89 -18.03 -5.53
CA LEU A 81 -16.03 -17.54 -6.89
C LEU A 81 -15.33 -18.47 -7.89
N ASP A 82 -14.14 -18.95 -7.58
CA ASP A 82 -13.36 -19.86 -8.42
C ASP A 82 -13.99 -21.26 -8.52
N ASP A 83 -14.65 -21.74 -7.46
CA ASP A 83 -15.44 -22.98 -7.47
C ASP A 83 -16.72 -22.82 -8.31
N ALA A 84 -17.47 -21.72 -8.13
CA ALA A 84 -18.66 -21.42 -8.93
C ALA A 84 -18.33 -21.28 -10.42
N ARG A 85 -17.23 -20.61 -10.77
CA ARG A 85 -16.73 -20.49 -12.14
C ARG A 85 -16.42 -21.85 -12.76
N ARG A 86 -15.77 -22.75 -12.00
CA ARG A 86 -15.47 -24.11 -12.45
C ARG A 86 -16.74 -24.94 -12.71
N GLU A 87 -17.79 -24.79 -11.90
CA GLU A 87 -19.07 -25.46 -12.18
C GLU A 87 -19.77 -24.87 -13.42
N VAL A 88 -19.73 -23.55 -13.65
CA VAL A 88 -20.24 -22.94 -14.89
C VAL A 88 -19.54 -23.53 -16.12
N VAL A 89 -18.21 -23.56 -16.12
CA VAL A 89 -17.40 -24.14 -17.23
C VAL A 89 -17.71 -25.62 -17.44
N ARG A 90 -17.84 -26.40 -16.36
CA ARG A 90 -18.22 -27.82 -16.38
C ARG A 90 -19.62 -28.05 -16.96
N THR A 91 -20.59 -27.18 -16.64
CA THR A 91 -21.94 -27.28 -17.22
C THR A 91 -21.95 -26.92 -18.70
N MET A 92 -21.17 -25.92 -19.15
CA MET A 92 -20.98 -25.61 -20.58
C MET A 92 -20.40 -26.80 -21.35
N ALA A 93 -19.38 -27.47 -20.81
CA ALA A 93 -18.81 -28.70 -21.39
C ALA A 93 -19.87 -29.80 -21.54
N LYS A 94 -20.66 -30.04 -20.49
CA LYS A 94 -21.70 -31.08 -20.48
C LYS A 94 -22.86 -30.78 -21.45
N LEU A 95 -23.20 -29.50 -21.63
CA LEU A 95 -24.29 -29.06 -22.49
C LEU A 95 -23.89 -28.90 -23.97
N GLN A 96 -22.60 -29.04 -24.30
CA GLN A 96 -22.06 -28.83 -25.65
C GLN A 96 -22.50 -27.48 -26.25
N SER A 97 -22.48 -26.42 -25.43
CA SER A 97 -22.96 -25.09 -25.82
C SER A 97 -22.22 -24.55 -27.05
N LEU A 98 -22.96 -23.89 -27.95
CA LEU A 98 -22.68 -23.76 -29.39
C LEU A 98 -21.52 -22.83 -29.80
N ALA A 99 -20.63 -22.44 -28.89
CA ALA A 99 -19.49 -21.59 -29.24
C ALA A 99 -18.52 -22.32 -30.18
N THR A 100 -18.07 -21.64 -31.23
CA THR A 100 -17.17 -22.28 -32.21
C THR A 100 -15.70 -22.20 -31.77
N ARG A 101 -14.86 -23.12 -32.29
CA ARG A 101 -13.40 -23.07 -32.07
C ARG A 101 -12.79 -21.73 -32.51
N ALA A 102 -13.27 -21.16 -33.61
CA ALA A 102 -12.78 -19.88 -34.14
C ALA A 102 -13.16 -18.70 -33.23
N GLU A 103 -14.39 -18.71 -32.72
CA GLU A 103 -14.90 -17.70 -31.78
C GLU A 103 -14.15 -17.74 -30.44
N ALA A 104 -13.94 -18.94 -29.87
CA ALA A 104 -13.15 -19.12 -28.64
C ALA A 104 -11.70 -18.64 -28.82
N ALA A 105 -11.06 -18.97 -29.95
CA ALA A 105 -9.72 -18.49 -30.26
C ALA A 105 -9.65 -16.96 -30.41
N SER A 106 -10.66 -16.35 -31.03
CA SER A 106 -10.77 -14.88 -31.14
C SER A 106 -10.92 -14.23 -29.76
N GLY A 107 -11.81 -14.76 -28.91
CA GLY A 107 -12.01 -14.25 -27.55
C GLY A 107 -10.74 -14.35 -26.69
N MET A 108 -10.01 -15.46 -26.78
CA MET A 108 -8.71 -15.63 -26.11
C MET A 108 -7.67 -14.61 -26.58
N ALA A 109 -7.54 -14.39 -27.90
CA ALA A 109 -6.63 -13.39 -28.45
C ALA A 109 -7.00 -11.96 -28.03
N GLU A 110 -8.29 -11.63 -27.97
CA GLU A 110 -8.75 -10.33 -27.44
C GLU A 110 -8.43 -10.15 -25.95
N ALA A 111 -8.53 -11.22 -25.15
CA ALA A 111 -8.14 -11.20 -23.74
C ALA A 111 -6.63 -11.03 -23.55
N GLU A 112 -5.81 -11.70 -24.37
CA GLU A 112 -4.35 -11.52 -24.40
C GLU A 112 -3.95 -10.08 -24.73
N ILE A 113 -4.56 -9.49 -25.77
CA ILE A 113 -4.32 -8.09 -26.17
C ILE A 113 -4.71 -7.13 -25.04
N ALA A 114 -5.86 -7.36 -24.38
CA ALA A 114 -6.30 -6.54 -23.24
C ALA A 114 -5.31 -6.63 -22.06
N LEU A 115 -4.83 -7.83 -21.73
CA LEU A 115 -3.82 -8.06 -20.69
C LEU A 115 -2.46 -7.44 -21.04
N GLN A 116 -2.04 -7.51 -22.31
CA GLN A 116 -0.82 -6.86 -22.80
C GLN A 116 -0.93 -5.34 -22.69
N ALA A 117 -2.07 -4.77 -23.07
CA ALA A 117 -2.33 -3.33 -22.95
C ALA A 117 -2.37 -2.89 -21.47
N LEU A 118 -2.97 -3.68 -20.56
CA LEU A 118 -2.92 -3.42 -19.11
C LEU A 118 -1.48 -3.44 -18.57
N ARG A 119 -0.68 -4.45 -18.93
CA ARG A 119 0.74 -4.53 -18.56
C ARG A 119 1.52 -3.29 -19.02
N SER A 120 1.31 -2.88 -20.28
CA SER A 120 1.93 -1.68 -20.86
C SER A 120 1.51 -0.39 -20.14
N ALA A 121 0.23 -0.27 -19.75
CA ALA A 121 -0.29 0.90 -19.02
C ALA A 121 0.24 1.02 -17.59
N ASN A 122 0.60 -0.09 -16.94
CA ASN A 122 1.13 -0.09 -15.56
C ASN A 122 2.66 0.10 -15.47
N GLY A 123 3.41 -0.28 -16.52
CA GLY A 123 4.86 -0.08 -16.59
C GLY A 123 5.67 -0.92 -15.58
N ASN A 124 6.99 -0.95 -15.74
CA ASN A 124 7.88 -1.89 -15.03
C ASN A 124 8.11 -1.58 -13.52
N LYS A 125 7.26 -0.79 -12.86
CA LYS A 125 7.51 -0.30 -11.48
C LYS A 125 6.35 -0.39 -10.50
N SER A 126 5.10 -0.53 -10.95
CA SER A 126 3.99 -0.83 -10.04
C SER A 126 4.01 -2.32 -9.67
N SER A 127 3.65 -2.65 -8.43
CA SER A 127 3.35 -4.03 -8.03
C SER A 127 2.37 -4.66 -9.04
N ALA A 128 2.60 -5.93 -9.39
CA ALA A 128 1.75 -6.63 -10.34
C ALA A 128 0.29 -6.54 -9.87
N SER A 129 -0.54 -5.95 -10.72
CA SER A 129 -1.92 -5.64 -10.35
C SER A 129 -2.71 -6.91 -10.02
N PRO A 130 -3.70 -6.87 -9.10
CA PRO A 130 -4.90 -7.69 -9.25
C PRO A 130 -5.54 -7.42 -10.62
N GLU A 131 -6.53 -8.22 -11.03
CA GLU A 131 -7.08 -8.25 -12.39
C GLU A 131 -6.07 -8.61 -13.51
N TYR A 132 -4.82 -8.14 -13.52
CA TYR A 132 -3.74 -8.67 -14.37
C TYR A 132 -3.40 -10.11 -13.97
N ALA A 133 -3.06 -10.33 -12.68
CA ALA A 133 -2.77 -11.68 -12.17
C ALA A 133 -3.99 -12.61 -12.34
N GLN A 134 -5.18 -12.13 -12.00
CA GLN A 134 -6.45 -12.85 -12.16
C GLN A 134 -6.73 -13.18 -13.63
N GLY A 135 -6.60 -12.20 -14.53
CA GLY A 135 -6.83 -12.40 -15.96
C GLY A 135 -5.81 -13.34 -16.60
N THR A 136 -4.55 -13.35 -16.15
CA THR A 136 -3.58 -14.36 -16.60
C THR A 136 -3.93 -15.77 -16.13
N ALA A 137 -4.47 -15.94 -14.92
CA ALA A 137 -4.93 -17.23 -14.43
C ALA A 137 -6.20 -17.70 -15.18
N LEU A 138 -7.14 -16.79 -15.43
CA LEU A 138 -8.33 -17.05 -16.26
C LEU A 138 -7.97 -17.47 -17.69
N LEU A 139 -6.97 -16.82 -18.29
CA LEU A 139 -6.48 -17.18 -19.62
C LEU A 139 -5.84 -18.58 -19.63
N GLN A 140 -5.07 -18.96 -18.61
CA GLN A 140 -4.52 -20.32 -18.48
C GLN A 140 -5.63 -21.39 -18.36
N LEU A 141 -6.71 -21.08 -17.63
CA LEU A 141 -7.89 -21.94 -17.59
C LEU A 141 -8.58 -21.98 -18.96
N ALA A 142 -8.70 -20.84 -19.67
CA ALA A 142 -9.28 -20.79 -21.01
C ALA A 142 -8.51 -21.68 -22.01
N THR A 143 -7.17 -21.65 -21.99
CA THR A 143 -6.33 -22.57 -22.78
C THR A 143 -6.60 -24.02 -22.42
N THR A 144 -6.70 -24.33 -21.12
CA THR A 144 -6.98 -25.69 -20.63
C THR A 144 -8.33 -26.23 -21.12
N GLU A 145 -9.36 -25.38 -21.17
CA GLU A 145 -10.68 -25.73 -21.71
C GLU A 145 -10.69 -25.81 -23.25
N PHE A 146 -9.93 -24.95 -23.92
CA PHE A 146 -9.79 -24.95 -25.39
C PHE A 146 -9.12 -26.24 -25.89
N ASP A 147 -8.07 -26.70 -25.21
CA ASP A 147 -7.39 -27.97 -25.51
C ASP A 147 -8.30 -29.19 -25.27
N GLN A 148 -9.19 -29.10 -24.28
CA GLN A 148 -10.27 -30.07 -24.03
C GLN A 148 -11.45 -29.96 -25.00
N GLN A 149 -11.40 -29.04 -25.97
CA GLN A 149 -12.46 -28.74 -26.95
C GLN A 149 -13.76 -28.17 -26.32
N ASN A 150 -13.72 -27.74 -25.06
CA ASN A 150 -14.79 -26.97 -24.41
C ASN A 150 -14.71 -25.50 -24.84
N TYR A 151 -14.97 -25.23 -26.12
CA TYR A 151 -14.81 -23.89 -26.71
C TYR A 151 -15.71 -22.85 -26.03
N ALA A 152 -16.88 -23.22 -25.52
CA ALA A 152 -17.75 -22.33 -24.77
C ALA A 152 -17.18 -21.96 -23.39
N GLY A 153 -16.65 -22.94 -22.65
CA GLY A 153 -15.93 -22.68 -21.41
C GLY A 153 -14.70 -21.78 -21.63
N ALA A 154 -13.92 -22.06 -22.69
CA ALA A 154 -12.78 -21.24 -23.07
C ALA A 154 -13.18 -19.79 -23.42
N LEU A 155 -14.23 -19.59 -24.22
CA LEU A 155 -14.75 -18.28 -24.59
C LEU A 155 -15.27 -17.49 -23.38
N TYR A 156 -15.98 -18.16 -22.46
CA TYR A 156 -16.45 -17.57 -21.21
C TYR A 156 -15.28 -17.08 -20.33
N LEU A 157 -14.29 -17.94 -20.10
CA LEU A 157 -13.09 -17.63 -19.32
C LEU A 157 -12.25 -16.51 -19.96
N ALA A 158 -12.12 -16.50 -21.29
CA ALA A 158 -11.47 -15.44 -22.03
C ALA A 158 -12.21 -14.09 -21.90
N THR A 159 -13.55 -14.11 -21.96
CA THR A 159 -14.38 -12.92 -21.76
C THR A 159 -14.21 -12.37 -20.34
N GLU A 160 -14.14 -13.23 -19.34
CA GLU A 160 -13.89 -12.84 -17.95
C GLU A 160 -12.45 -12.29 -17.77
N ALA A 161 -11.45 -12.91 -18.40
CA ALA A 161 -10.06 -12.42 -18.41
C ALA A 161 -9.94 -11.02 -19.04
N LYS A 162 -10.64 -10.80 -20.16
CA LYS A 162 -10.76 -9.49 -20.83
C LYS A 162 -11.47 -8.46 -19.94
N GLY A 163 -12.52 -8.88 -19.22
CA GLY A 163 -13.23 -8.04 -18.24
C GLY A 163 -12.32 -7.60 -17.09
N ALA A 164 -11.55 -8.53 -16.52
CA ALA A 164 -10.53 -8.23 -15.52
C ALA A 164 -9.48 -7.24 -16.07
N ALA A 165 -8.93 -7.49 -17.26
CA ALA A 165 -7.98 -6.59 -17.90
C ALA A 165 -8.54 -5.15 -18.08
N ALA A 166 -9.80 -5.03 -18.50
CA ALA A 166 -10.49 -3.74 -18.65
C ALA A 166 -10.70 -3.03 -17.30
N ALA A 167 -11.06 -3.76 -16.23
CA ALA A 167 -11.16 -3.20 -14.88
C ALA A 167 -9.81 -2.64 -14.38
N GLY A 168 -8.72 -3.38 -14.62
CA GLY A 168 -7.36 -2.91 -14.33
C GLY A 168 -6.97 -1.67 -15.13
N GLN A 169 -7.37 -1.59 -16.41
CA GLN A 169 -7.13 -0.41 -17.25
C GLN A 169 -7.91 0.81 -16.77
N GLY A 170 -9.17 0.65 -16.34
CA GLY A 170 -9.96 1.72 -15.76
C GLY A 170 -9.29 2.34 -14.53
N ARG A 171 -8.69 1.52 -13.65
CA ARG A 171 -7.89 2.01 -12.52
C ARG A 171 -6.62 2.75 -12.99
N ALA A 172 -5.90 2.23 -13.98
CA ALA A 172 -4.70 2.87 -14.52
C ALA A 172 -4.97 4.17 -15.29
N ALA A 173 -6.17 4.36 -15.84
CA ALA A 173 -6.58 5.57 -16.55
C ALA A 173 -7.20 6.64 -15.63
N GLY A 174 -7.86 6.23 -14.54
CA GLY A 174 -8.36 7.16 -13.51
C GLY A 174 -7.24 7.80 -12.68
N ASP A 175 -6.16 7.04 -12.46
CA ASP A 175 -4.87 7.54 -11.96
C ASP A 175 -4.17 8.34 -13.07
N ASP A 176 -4.55 9.61 -13.22
CA ASP A 176 -3.83 10.55 -14.07
C ASP A 176 -2.42 10.77 -13.45
N ARG A 177 -1.44 9.98 -13.88
CA ARG A 177 -0.08 9.90 -13.31
C ARG A 177 0.78 11.11 -13.67
N THR A 178 0.27 12.31 -13.41
CA THR A 178 1.05 13.55 -13.26
C THR A 178 2.00 13.42 -12.06
N ALA A 179 3.10 12.69 -12.28
CA ALA A 179 4.22 12.43 -11.39
C ALA A 179 3.81 12.05 -9.94
N THR A 180 3.57 10.76 -9.71
CA THR A 180 3.48 10.15 -8.36
C THR A 180 4.58 10.71 -7.48
N ARG A 181 4.19 11.45 -6.43
CA ARG A 181 5.12 12.26 -5.65
C ARG A 181 5.96 11.36 -4.73
N LYS A 182 7.15 11.82 -4.35
CA LYS A 182 8.03 11.05 -3.46
C LYS A 182 7.32 10.80 -2.11
N GLY A 183 7.07 9.54 -1.79
CA GLY A 183 6.33 9.13 -0.58
C GLY A 183 4.82 8.93 -0.77
N GLU A 184 4.30 9.08 -1.99
CA GLU A 184 2.90 8.78 -2.32
C GLU A 184 2.68 7.27 -2.37
N VAL A 185 1.74 6.79 -1.55
CA VAL A 185 1.33 5.38 -1.48
C VAL A 185 -0.04 5.25 -2.17
N PRO A 186 -0.16 4.51 -3.29
CA PRO A 186 -1.45 4.25 -3.92
C PRO A 186 -2.29 3.28 -3.09
N PHE A 187 -3.60 3.46 -3.08
CA PHE A 187 -4.51 2.43 -2.58
C PHE A 187 -4.58 1.26 -3.58
N ALA A 188 -4.79 0.04 -3.09
CA ALA A 188 -4.95 -1.14 -3.94
C ALA A 188 -6.18 -1.02 -4.88
N LEU A 189 -7.24 -0.36 -4.40
CA LEU A 189 -8.44 0.00 -5.15
C LEU A 189 -8.82 1.46 -4.80
N PRO A 190 -9.35 2.24 -5.76
CA PRO A 190 -9.88 3.57 -5.45
C PRO A 190 -11.01 3.49 -4.42
N LEU A 191 -10.96 4.34 -3.39
CA LEU A 191 -11.93 4.32 -2.29
C LEU A 191 -13.03 5.36 -2.55
N THR A 192 -14.29 4.93 -2.50
CA THR A 192 -15.46 5.80 -2.56
C THR A 192 -15.76 6.37 -1.18
N LEU A 193 -15.51 7.67 -1.02
CA LEU A 193 -15.60 8.39 0.25
C LEU A 193 -16.57 9.57 0.11
N GLN A 194 -16.86 10.22 1.24
CA GLN A 194 -17.63 11.45 1.30
C GLN A 194 -16.97 12.45 2.25
N THR A 195 -17.20 13.75 2.03
CA THR A 195 -16.72 14.80 2.93
C THR A 195 -17.53 14.84 4.24
N THR A 196 -16.85 14.92 5.38
CA THR A 196 -17.51 15.00 6.72
C THR A 196 -17.94 16.41 7.10
N GLY A 197 -17.49 17.41 6.36
CA GLY A 197 -17.76 18.83 6.59
C GLY A 197 -17.35 19.65 5.36
N ARG A 198 -17.40 20.97 5.49
CA ARG A 198 -16.78 21.86 4.49
C ARG A 198 -15.27 21.62 4.44
N ALA A 199 -14.77 21.14 3.30
CA ALA A 199 -13.41 20.65 3.15
C ALA A 199 -12.65 21.37 2.03
N ASN A 200 -11.45 21.88 2.36
CA ASN A 200 -10.58 22.55 1.40
C ASN A 200 -9.74 21.52 0.63
N VAL A 201 -9.84 21.55 -0.70
CA VAL A 201 -9.05 20.74 -1.61
C VAL A 201 -7.86 21.56 -2.11
N ARG A 202 -6.65 21.01 -2.00
CA ARG A 202 -5.38 21.69 -2.25
C ARG A 202 -4.60 21.08 -3.42
N GLU A 203 -3.63 21.84 -3.92
CA GLU A 203 -2.73 21.44 -5.00
C GLU A 203 -1.73 20.32 -4.60
N GLY A 204 -1.44 20.20 -3.31
CA GLY A 204 -0.53 19.19 -2.79
C GLY A 204 -0.75 18.81 -1.32
N PRO A 205 -0.07 17.75 -0.86
CA PRO A 205 -0.20 17.21 0.49
C PRO A 205 0.48 18.14 1.51
N GLY A 206 -0.29 19.08 2.06
CA GLY A 206 0.20 19.95 3.13
C GLY A 206 -0.64 21.23 3.33
N PRO A 207 -0.58 21.83 4.53
CA PRO A 207 -1.33 23.04 4.85
C PRO A 207 -0.86 24.29 4.07
N ASN A 208 0.39 24.26 3.55
CA ASN A 208 1.01 25.38 2.85
C ASN A 208 0.71 25.40 1.35
N PHE A 209 0.11 24.34 0.78
CA PHE A 209 -0.28 24.31 -0.63
C PHE A 209 -1.52 25.16 -0.88
N LYS A 210 -1.59 25.79 -2.06
CA LYS A 210 -2.74 26.60 -2.49
C LYS A 210 -4.03 25.78 -2.44
N ILE A 211 -5.11 26.40 -1.97
CA ILE A 211 -6.47 25.85 -2.07
C ILE A 211 -6.93 26.02 -3.51
N LEU A 212 -7.32 24.92 -4.16
CA LEU A 212 -7.86 24.90 -5.51
C LEU A 212 -9.36 25.20 -5.50
N PHE A 213 -10.09 24.53 -4.61
CA PHE A 213 -11.52 24.68 -4.40
C PHE A 213 -11.92 24.15 -3.02
N THR A 214 -13.17 24.37 -2.64
CA THR A 214 -13.77 23.86 -1.41
C THR A 214 -14.97 22.98 -1.78
N LEU A 215 -15.13 21.86 -1.07
CA LEU A 215 -16.30 21.00 -1.14
C LEU A 215 -17.16 21.22 0.11
N GLU A 216 -18.48 21.16 -0.04
CA GLU A 216 -19.40 21.15 1.11
C GLU A 216 -19.50 19.75 1.73
N THR A 217 -20.22 19.62 2.83
CA THR A 217 -20.47 18.35 3.54
C THR A 217 -21.23 17.34 2.68
N GLY A 218 -20.91 16.04 2.80
CA GLY A 218 -21.62 14.94 2.14
C GLY A 218 -21.35 14.81 0.63
N VAL A 219 -20.37 15.55 0.09
CA VAL A 219 -20.01 15.45 -1.32
C VAL A 219 -19.25 14.14 -1.57
N PRO A 220 -19.70 13.28 -2.51
CA PRO A 220 -19.00 12.06 -2.84
C PRO A 220 -17.71 12.37 -3.62
N ILE A 221 -16.65 11.66 -3.26
CA ILE A 221 -15.30 11.79 -3.83
C ILE A 221 -14.68 10.39 -4.01
N VAL A 222 -13.72 10.28 -4.92
CA VAL A 222 -12.93 9.06 -5.12
C VAL A 222 -11.49 9.33 -4.70
N ALA A 223 -10.93 8.49 -3.82
CA ALA A 223 -9.57 8.59 -3.33
C ALA A 223 -8.65 7.53 -3.97
N TYR A 224 -7.44 7.93 -4.35
CA TYR A 224 -6.52 7.11 -5.16
C TYR A 224 -5.20 6.79 -4.46
N SER A 225 -4.68 7.71 -3.66
CA SER A 225 -3.41 7.58 -2.96
C SER A 225 -3.37 8.47 -1.70
N TYR A 226 -2.35 8.30 -0.87
CA TYR A 226 -2.09 9.18 0.26
C TYR A 226 -0.60 9.50 0.44
N VAL A 227 -0.33 10.62 1.10
CA VAL A 227 0.98 11.08 1.60
C VAL A 227 0.75 11.58 3.01
N ASP A 228 1.37 10.95 4.00
CA ASP A 228 1.13 11.20 5.43
C ASP A 228 -0.37 11.21 5.78
N GLN A 229 -0.94 12.37 6.13
CA GLN A 229 -2.35 12.56 6.49
C GLN A 229 -3.19 13.19 5.35
N TRP A 230 -2.63 13.28 4.15
CA TRP A 230 -3.27 13.89 2.98
C TRP A 230 -3.61 12.84 1.95
N VAL A 231 -4.85 12.88 1.48
CA VAL A 231 -5.40 11.91 0.52
C VAL A 231 -5.61 12.60 -0.81
N ARG A 232 -5.14 11.97 -1.89
CA ARG A 232 -5.35 12.42 -3.27
C ARG A 232 -6.71 11.97 -3.75
N ILE A 233 -7.53 12.92 -4.20
CA ILE A 233 -8.92 12.69 -4.58
C ILE A 233 -9.23 13.27 -5.96
N LYS A 234 -10.33 12.78 -6.55
CA LYS A 234 -11.09 13.44 -7.60
C LYS A 234 -12.54 13.61 -7.12
N ASP A 235 -13.17 14.74 -7.47
CA ASP A 235 -14.59 14.97 -7.19
C ASP A 235 -15.50 14.47 -8.33
N GLY A 236 -16.81 14.62 -8.17
CA GLY A 236 -17.80 14.25 -9.19
C GLY A 236 -17.73 15.04 -10.51
N SER A 237 -16.84 16.03 -10.63
CA SER A 237 -16.53 16.78 -11.86
C SER A 237 -15.11 16.47 -12.37
N ASP A 238 -14.53 15.34 -11.93
CA ASP A 238 -13.17 14.87 -12.21
C ASP A 238 -12.04 15.84 -11.82
N ARG A 239 -12.32 16.83 -10.95
CA ARG A 239 -11.31 17.80 -10.53
C ARG A 239 -10.36 17.17 -9.51
N PRO A 240 -9.04 17.08 -9.78
CA PRO A 240 -8.09 16.47 -8.88
C PRO A 240 -7.68 17.40 -7.75
N GLY A 241 -7.25 16.83 -6.62
CA GLY A 241 -6.56 17.57 -5.57
C GLY A 241 -6.29 16.74 -4.32
N TRP A 242 -5.93 17.43 -3.23
CA TRP A 242 -5.52 16.83 -1.96
C TRP A 242 -6.38 17.34 -0.81
N ILE A 243 -6.91 16.42 -0.02
CA ILE A 243 -7.78 16.67 1.13
C ILE A 243 -7.17 16.04 2.40
N HIS A 244 -7.39 16.65 3.56
CA HIS A 244 -6.91 16.08 4.82
C HIS A 244 -7.79 14.90 5.26
N GLN A 245 -7.18 13.80 5.73
CA GLN A 245 -7.89 12.56 6.04
C GLN A 245 -8.99 12.67 7.11
N THR A 246 -8.98 13.73 7.93
CA THR A 246 -10.01 13.99 8.96
C THR A 246 -11.27 14.65 8.40
N LEU A 247 -11.25 15.10 7.14
CA LEU A 247 -12.35 15.79 6.46
C LEU A 247 -13.14 14.86 5.52
N ILE A 248 -12.82 13.57 5.56
CA ILE A 248 -13.40 12.52 4.73
C ILE A 248 -13.75 11.31 5.61
N ASP A 249 -14.79 10.58 5.22
CA ASP A 249 -15.20 9.32 5.84
C ASP A 249 -15.74 8.37 4.77
N ARG A 250 -15.95 7.11 5.15
CA ARG A 250 -16.63 6.12 4.33
C ARG A 250 -18.01 6.66 3.91
N ARG A 251 -18.32 6.49 2.62
CA ARG A 251 -19.68 6.68 2.13
C ARG A 251 -20.60 5.60 2.72
N GLN A 252 -21.61 6.03 3.47
CA GLN A 252 -22.70 5.17 3.94
C GLN A 252 -23.77 5.01 2.83
#